data_AF-A0A496N7E1-F1
#
_entry.id   AF-A0A496N7E1-F1
#
_cell.length_a   1.000
_cell.length_b   1.000
_cell.length_c   1.000
_cell.angle_alpha   90.00
_cell.angle_beta   90.00
_cell.angle_gamma   90.00
#
_symmetry.space_group_name_H-M   'P 1'
#
loop_
_entity.id
_entity.type
_entity.pdbx_description
1 polymer ?
#
loop_
_entity_poly.entity_id
_entity_poly.type
_entity_poly.pdbx_seq_one_letter_code
_entity_poly.pdbx_strand_id
1 'polypeptide(L)'
;MKSILKYFLFLVSLSFFIVIAGTVNYVMPSYDETVVTGMEVRRMDKDGVISKSNPADGEVRDVYFLFTENPDSKKTMVYRNEDTGWGLPPYFKFGSADVQAKA
;
A
#
# COMPACT_ATOMS: atom_id res chain seq x y z
N MET A 1 7.81 -14.79 -43.96
CA MET A 1 8.73 -14.84 -42.78
C MET A 1 8.88 -13.48 -42.09
N LYS A 2 9.26 -12.40 -42.78
CA LYS A 2 9.44 -11.06 -42.16
C LYS A 2 8.17 -10.49 -41.50
N SER A 3 6.99 -10.71 -42.11
CA SER A 3 5.70 -10.29 -41.57
C SER A 3 5.32 -11.04 -40.28
N ILE A 4 5.50 -12.36 -40.26
CA ILE A 4 5.25 -13.20 -39.07
C ILE A 4 6.14 -12.77 -37.90
N LEU A 5 7.43 -12.54 -38.15
CA LEU A 5 8.36 -12.05 -37.13
C LEU A 5 7.96 -10.66 -36.61
N LYS A 6 7.50 -9.75 -37.48
CA LYS A 6 7.00 -8.42 -37.09
C LYS A 6 5.80 -8.51 -36.15
N TYR A 7 4.81 -9.34 -36.48
CA TYR A 7 3.62 -9.52 -35.62
C TYR A 7 3.97 -10.21 -34.30
N PHE A 8 4.88 -11.19 -34.31
CA PHE A 8 5.37 -11.83 -33.09
C PHE A 8 6.04 -10.82 -32.16
N LEU A 9 6.97 -10.01 -32.67
CA LEU A 9 7.64 -8.96 -31.87
C LEU A 9 6.65 -7.92 -31.35
N PHE A 10 5.65 -7.55 -32.15
CA PHE A 10 4.60 -6.63 -31.71
C PHE A 10 3.79 -7.23 -30.54
N LEU A 11 3.41 -8.51 -30.63
CA LEU A 11 2.63 -9.18 -29.59
C LEU A 11 3.42 -9.33 -28.29
N VAL A 12 4.71 -9.68 -28.37
CA VAL A 12 5.61 -9.74 -27.20
C VAL A 12 5.80 -8.36 -26.57
N SER A 13 5.96 -7.32 -27.37
CA SER A 13 6.06 -5.94 -26.87
C SER A 13 4.76 -5.52 -26.18
N LEU A 14 3.62 -5.80 -26.80
CA LEU A 14 2.30 -5.49 -26.24
C LEU A 14 2.06 -6.22 -24.91
N SER A 15 2.38 -7.52 -24.83
CA SER A 15 2.23 -8.29 -23.59
C SER A 15 3.14 -7.74 -22.49
N PHE A 16 4.38 -7.36 -22.82
CA PHE A 16 5.30 -6.71 -21.89
C PHE A 16 4.73 -5.41 -21.31
N PHE A 17 4.19 -4.52 -22.15
CA PHE A 17 3.57 -3.28 -21.68
C PHE A 17 2.31 -3.50 -20.84
N ILE A 18 1.49 -4.52 -21.17
CA ILE A 18 0.33 -4.88 -20.36
C ILE A 18 0.75 -5.32 -18.95
N VAL A 19 1.79 -6.14 -18.83
CA VAL A 19 2.31 -6.59 -17.52
C VAL A 19 2.84 -5.40 -16.72
N ILE A 20 3.58 -4.48 -17.35
CA ILE A 20 4.07 -3.27 -16.67
C ILE A 20 2.91 -2.40 -16.22
N ALA A 21 1.96 -2.09 -17.10
CA ALA A 21 0.82 -1.24 -16.76
C ALA A 21 -0.03 -1.86 -15.64
N GLY A 22 -0.25 -3.17 -15.67
CA GLY A 22 -0.92 -3.91 -14.60
C GLY A 22 -0.17 -3.84 -13.28
N THR A 23 1.16 -3.98 -13.31
CA THR A 23 2.00 -3.87 -12.11
C THR A 23 1.94 -2.47 -11.52
N VAL A 24 2.06 -1.44 -12.36
CA VAL A 24 1.95 -0.04 -11.92
C VAL A 24 0.57 0.23 -11.33
N ASN A 25 -0.50 -0.25 -11.96
CA ASN A 25 -1.86 -0.07 -11.45
C ASN A 25 -2.10 -0.79 -10.11
N TYR A 26 -1.50 -1.96 -9.91
CA TYR A 26 -1.64 -2.73 -8.68
C TYR A 26 -0.81 -2.17 -7.53
N VAL A 27 0.42 -1.73 -7.81
CA VAL A 27 1.38 -1.30 -6.78
C VAL A 27 1.22 0.19 -6.46
N MET A 28 0.82 1.03 -7.42
CA MET A 28 0.66 2.46 -7.14
C MET A 28 -0.56 2.73 -6.25
N PRO A 29 -0.46 3.72 -5.35
CA PRO A 29 -1.55 4.07 -4.45
C PRO A 29 -2.75 4.60 -5.24
N SER A 30 -3.93 4.20 -4.77
CA SER A 30 -5.21 4.79 -5.15
C SER A 30 -5.71 5.70 -4.02
N TYR A 31 -6.61 6.62 -4.35
CA TYR A 31 -7.33 7.44 -3.40
C TYR A 31 -8.73 6.89 -3.18
N ASP A 32 -9.22 6.97 -1.95
CA ASP A 32 -10.58 6.57 -1.57
C ASP A 32 -11.14 7.58 -0.56
N GLU A 33 -12.46 7.84 -0.64
CA GLU A 33 -13.18 8.75 0.24
C GLU A 33 -13.90 7.97 1.32
N THR A 34 -13.57 8.28 2.57
CA THR A 34 -14.06 7.51 3.70
C THR A 34 -14.20 8.39 4.93
N VAL A 35 -15.07 7.98 5.86
CA VAL A 35 -15.27 8.69 7.12
C VAL A 35 -14.43 8.02 8.20
N VAL A 36 -13.58 8.79 8.87
CA VAL A 36 -12.80 8.28 10.01
C VAL A 36 -13.73 8.12 11.21
N THR A 37 -13.79 6.91 11.75
CA THR A 37 -14.63 6.54 12.91
C THR A 37 -13.83 6.39 14.20
N GLY A 38 -12.52 6.23 14.09
CA GLY A 38 -11.62 6.14 15.23
C GLY A 38 -10.18 5.89 14.83
N MET A 39 -9.31 5.81 15.82
CA MET A 39 -7.89 5.62 15.62
C MET A 39 -7.25 4.90 16.81
N GLU A 40 -6.16 4.19 16.54
CA GLU A 40 -5.34 3.57 17.58
C GLU A 40 -3.86 3.54 17.15
N VAL A 41 -2.97 3.35 18.11
CA VAL A 41 -1.54 3.14 17.86
C VAL A 41 -1.17 1.75 18.34
N ARG A 42 -0.52 0.96 17.49
CA ARG A 42 0.00 -0.36 17.86
C ARG A 42 1.49 -0.45 17.56
N ARG A 43 2.23 -1.12 18.46
CA ARG A 43 3.63 -1.47 18.20
C ARG A 43 3.71 -2.64 17.23
N MET A 44 4.53 -2.48 16.20
CA MET A 44 4.79 -3.51 15.19
C MET A 44 6.28 -3.71 14.97
N ASP A 45 6.65 -4.93 14.62
CA ASP A 45 7.96 -5.27 14.06
C ASP A 45 7.82 -5.70 12.59
N LYS A 46 8.80 -6.44 12.07
CA LYS A 46 8.77 -6.99 10.70
C LYS A 46 7.67 -8.03 10.49
N ASP A 47 7.26 -8.72 11.54
CA ASP A 47 6.33 -9.86 11.49
C ASP A 47 4.88 -9.42 11.77
N GLY A 48 4.69 -8.26 12.39
CA GLY A 48 3.39 -7.63 12.51
C GLY A 48 3.17 -6.97 13.86
N VAL A 49 1.92 -6.96 14.33
CA VAL A 49 1.56 -6.40 15.64
C VAL A 49 2.18 -7.25 16.74
N ILE A 50 2.92 -6.60 17.63
CA ILE A 50 3.56 -7.26 18.75
C ILE A 50 2.49 -7.74 19.72
N SER A 51 2.54 -9.01 20.06
CA SER A 51 1.56 -9.69 20.90
C SER A 51 2.21 -10.87 21.62
N LYS A 52 1.46 -11.56 22.48
CA LYS A 52 1.97 -12.80 23.11
C LYS A 52 2.33 -13.87 22.08
N SER A 53 1.63 -13.91 20.94
CA SER A 53 1.88 -14.82 19.82
C SER A 53 2.94 -14.32 18.83
N ASN A 54 3.21 -13.01 18.81
CA ASN A 54 4.31 -12.40 18.04
C ASN A 54 5.19 -11.57 18.99
N PRO A 55 6.08 -12.20 19.77
CA PRO A 55 7.04 -11.48 20.60
C PRO A 55 7.94 -10.60 19.73
N ALA A 56 8.35 -9.44 20.25
CA ALA A 56 9.17 -8.50 19.50
C ALA A 56 10.50 -9.13 19.05
N ASP A 57 10.74 -9.12 17.75
CA ASP A 57 12.00 -9.60 17.14
C ASP A 57 12.58 -8.55 16.19
N GLY A 58 13.48 -7.72 16.73
CA GLY A 58 14.20 -6.68 15.98
C GLY A 58 13.64 -5.27 16.19
N GLU A 59 13.66 -4.47 15.13
CA GLU A 59 13.23 -3.06 15.18
C GLU A 59 11.72 -2.95 15.37
N VAL A 60 11.34 -2.21 16.40
CA VAL A 60 9.94 -1.96 16.76
C VAL A 60 9.58 -0.52 16.41
N ARG A 61 8.42 -0.34 15.79
CA ARG A 61 7.87 0.96 15.44
C ARG A 61 6.41 1.09 15.86
N ASP A 62 6.00 2.32 16.13
CA ASP A 62 4.61 2.66 16.38
C ASP A 62 3.88 2.89 15.05
N VAL A 63 2.81 2.14 14.85
CA VAL A 63 1.97 2.19 13.65
C VAL A 63 0.62 2.77 14.02
N TYR A 64 0.26 3.85 13.34
CA TYR A 64 -1.02 4.51 13.53
C TYR A 64 -2.06 3.86 12.62
N PHE A 65 -3.14 3.36 13.23
CA PHE A 65 -4.27 2.77 12.52
C PHE A 65 -5.44 3.76 12.50
N LEU A 66 -6.04 3.90 11.33
CA LEU A 66 -7.26 4.68 11.13
C LEU A 66 -8.41 3.74 10.83
N PHE A 67 -9.44 3.78 11.66
CA PHE A 67 -10.68 3.06 11.42
C PHE A 67 -11.59 3.93 10.59
N THR A 68 -12.14 3.34 9.54
CA THR A 68 -12.91 4.10 8.56
C THR A 68 -14.13 3.32 8.12
N GLU A 69 -15.13 4.06 7.67
CA GLU A 69 -16.35 3.52 7.08
C GLU A 69 -16.61 4.24 5.76
N ASN A 70 -16.76 3.46 4.69
CA ASN A 70 -17.15 4.00 3.40
C ASN A 70 -18.58 4.58 3.51
N PRO A 71 -18.80 5.84 3.10
CA PRO A 71 -20.06 6.56 3.36
C PRO A 71 -21.27 5.89 2.73
N ASP A 72 -21.11 5.34 1.52
CA ASP A 72 -22.19 4.77 0.71
C ASP A 72 -22.43 3.29 1.03
N SER A 73 -21.38 2.48 0.97
CA SER A 73 -21.48 1.02 1.13
C SER A 73 -21.51 0.56 2.59
N LYS A 74 -21.20 1.45 3.55
CA LYS A 74 -21.04 1.14 4.98
C LYS A 74 -19.97 0.08 5.26
N LYS A 75 -19.06 -0.13 4.31
CA LYS A 75 -17.96 -1.06 4.45
C LYS A 75 -16.91 -0.48 5.39
N THR A 76 -16.59 -1.20 6.46
CA THR A 76 -15.51 -0.85 7.38
C THR A 76 -14.15 -1.22 6.80
N MET A 77 -13.19 -0.30 6.90
CA MET A 77 -11.81 -0.50 6.47
C MET A 77 -10.84 0.06 7.52
N VAL A 78 -9.68 -0.57 7.64
CA VAL A 78 -8.63 -0.14 8.56
C VAL A 78 -7.38 0.21 7.75
N TYR A 79 -6.97 1.47 7.80
CA TYR A 79 -5.77 1.96 7.13
C TYR A 79 -4.60 2.04 8.10
N ARG A 80 -3.39 1.88 7.56
CA ARG A 80 -2.13 2.05 8.29
C ARG A 80 -1.45 3.33 7.82
N ASN A 81 -1.20 4.25 8.74
CA ASN A 81 -0.43 5.46 8.49
C ASN A 81 1.02 5.22 8.92
N GLU A 82 1.82 4.68 8.00
CA GLU A 82 3.27 4.51 8.13
C GLU A 82 3.99 5.15 6.95
N ASP A 83 5.28 5.42 7.13
CA ASP A 83 6.18 5.84 6.07
C ASP A 83 6.53 4.64 5.18
N THR A 84 6.38 4.83 3.86
CA THR A 84 6.83 3.82 2.88
C THR A 84 8.32 3.98 2.56
N GLY A 85 8.87 5.17 2.78
CA GLY A 85 10.24 5.49 2.42
C GLY A 85 10.55 5.16 0.97
N TRP A 86 11.69 4.48 0.74
CA TRP A 86 12.12 3.98 -0.57
C TRP A 86 11.64 2.55 -0.87
N GLY A 87 10.80 1.98 -0.01
CA GLY A 87 10.26 0.63 -0.17
C GLY A 87 9.16 0.55 -1.24
N LEU A 88 8.68 -0.67 -1.47
CA LEU A 88 7.49 -0.91 -2.28
C LEU A 88 6.24 -0.96 -1.37
N PRO A 89 5.10 -0.37 -1.78
CA PRO A 89 4.89 0.42 -3.00
C PRO A 89 5.64 1.76 -2.98
N PRO A 90 6.15 2.27 -4.13
CA PRO A 90 7.01 3.45 -4.19
C PRO A 90 6.20 4.74 -4.02
N TYR A 91 5.63 4.93 -2.83
CA TYR A 91 4.83 6.11 -2.50
C TYR A 91 5.69 7.25 -1.93
N PHE A 92 6.94 6.99 -1.56
CA PHE A 92 7.88 7.98 -1.02
C PHE A 92 7.26 8.85 0.08
N LYS A 93 6.47 8.21 0.94
CA LYS A 93 5.84 8.87 2.07
C LYS A 93 6.79 8.88 3.25
N PHE A 94 6.98 10.07 3.80
CA PHE A 94 7.83 10.36 4.94
C PHE A 94 7.05 11.23 5.94
N GLY A 95 7.34 11.11 7.23
CA GLY A 95 6.78 11.99 8.26
C GLY A 95 5.30 11.73 8.54
N SER A 96 4.85 10.47 8.48
CA SER A 96 3.47 10.05 8.79
C SER A 96 2.98 10.54 10.16
N ALA A 97 3.86 10.58 11.16
CA ALA A 97 3.56 11.10 12.49
C ALA A 97 3.26 12.61 12.47
N ASP A 98 4.02 13.41 11.72
CA ASP A 98 3.82 14.85 11.62
C ASP A 98 2.53 15.20 10.86
N VAL A 99 2.22 14.44 9.81
CA VAL A 99 0.95 14.58 9.08
C VAL A 99 -0.23 14.31 10.00
N GLN A 100 -0.11 13.29 10.85
CA GLN A 100 -1.16 12.94 11.80
C GLN A 100 -1.32 13.96 12.93
N ALA A 101 -0.23 14.60 13.37
CA ALA A 101 -0.31 15.68 14.37
C ALA A 101 -0.95 16.97 13.82
N LYS A 102 -0.96 17.16 12.49
CA LYS A 102 -1.55 18.32 11.82
C LYS A 102 -3.02 18.15 11.43
N ALA A 103 -3.47 16.90 11.30
CA ALA A 103 -4.86 16.56 10.93
C ALA A 103 -5.78 16.69 12.14
#